data_AF-A0A1I7V4B2-F1
#
_entry.id   AF-A0A1I7V4B2-F1
#
_cell.length_a   1.000
_cell.length_b   1.000
_cell.length_c   1.000
_cell.angle_alpha   90.00
_cell.angle_beta   90.00
_cell.angle_gamma   90.00
#
_symmetry.space_group_name_H-M   'P 1'
#
loop_
_entity.id
_entity.type
_entity.pdbx_description
1 polymer ?
#
loop_
_entity_poly.entity_id
_entity_poly.type
_entity_poly.pdbx_seq_one_letter_code
_entity_poly.pdbx_strand_id
1 'polypeptide(L)'
;MTPEMCQSVFTTTVTRCLNFPFSTVVLQENGQLAACLLASVWNRKDPLNNADFDSEGVPENLRLFVKFINDAHSNFWKIAPPGTNSVIHREIGSVAPEFTRLGIATKMVTTNLTKTNLKCLKELPYSAIVDSNGNEVLKLDDGTTALRLNFKPIEEFENLPD
;
A
#
# COMPACT_ATOMS: atom_id res chain seq x y z
N MET A 1 -2.67 -17.18 7.60
CA MET A 1 -3.75 -16.23 7.96
C MET A 1 -5.05 -16.82 7.42
N THR A 2 -6.12 -16.87 8.21
CA THR A 2 -7.41 -17.34 7.67
C THR A 2 -8.09 -16.23 6.87
N PRO A 3 -9.04 -16.54 5.96
CA PRO A 3 -9.81 -15.52 5.24
C PRO A 3 -10.50 -14.51 6.16
N GLU A 4 -11.03 -14.97 7.30
CA GLU A 4 -11.74 -14.12 8.27
C GLU A 4 -10.79 -13.11 8.93
N MET A 5 -9.57 -13.54 9.27
CA MET A 5 -8.53 -12.64 9.79
C MET A 5 -8.13 -11.60 8.75
N CYS A 6 -7.94 -12.00 7.49
CA CYS A 6 -7.64 -11.07 6.41
C CYS A 6 -8.76 -10.03 6.25
N GLN A 7 -10.01 -10.48 6.27
CA GLN A 7 -11.15 -9.59 6.15
C GLN A 7 -11.17 -8.57 7.29
N SER A 8 -11.02 -9.02 8.55
CA SER A 8 -10.97 -8.11 9.70
C SER A 8 -9.87 -7.05 9.59
N VAL A 9 -8.66 -7.44 9.17
CA VAL A 9 -7.52 -6.52 9.04
C VAL A 9 -7.72 -5.51 7.90
N PHE A 10 -8.28 -5.93 6.77
CA PHE A 10 -8.32 -5.10 5.56
C PHE A 10 -9.65 -4.40 5.30
N THR A 11 -10.77 -4.79 5.94
CA THR A 11 -12.09 -4.21 5.67
C THR A 11 -12.10 -2.69 5.85
N THR A 12 -11.55 -2.18 6.96
CA THR A 12 -11.47 -0.72 7.21
C THR A 12 -10.71 0.00 6.10
N THR A 13 -9.58 -0.57 5.66
CA THR A 13 -8.76 -0.03 4.57
C THR A 13 -9.52 -0.04 3.24
N VAL A 14 -10.17 -1.15 2.89
CA VAL A 14 -10.96 -1.27 1.65
C VAL A 14 -12.09 -0.25 1.64
N THR A 15 -12.89 -0.17 2.71
CA THR A 15 -13.99 0.80 2.82
C THR A 15 -13.49 2.23 2.65
N ARG A 16 -12.37 2.60 3.29
CA ARG A 16 -11.78 3.93 3.16
C ARG A 16 -11.29 4.23 1.74
N CYS A 17 -10.67 3.28 1.06
CA CYS A 17 -10.23 3.44 -0.33
C CYS A 17 -11.40 3.63 -1.31
N LEU A 18 -12.56 3.04 -1.02
CA LEU A 18 -13.74 3.14 -1.88
C LEU A 18 -14.56 4.43 -1.68
N ASN A 19 -14.22 5.24 -0.66
CA ASN A 19 -14.86 6.55 -0.46
C ASN A 19 -14.41 7.61 -1.47
N PHE A 20 -13.36 7.34 -2.24
CA PHE A 20 -12.80 8.30 -3.21
C PHE A 20 -12.70 7.67 -4.60
N PRO A 21 -12.87 8.46 -5.67
CA PRO A 21 -12.83 7.98 -7.06
C PRO A 21 -11.40 7.78 -7.58
N PHE A 22 -10.45 7.35 -6.74
CA PHE A 22 -9.05 7.16 -7.12
C PHE A 22 -8.64 5.68 -7.21
N SER A 23 -9.50 4.77 -6.76
CA SER A 23 -9.29 3.33 -6.93
C SER A 23 -9.47 2.92 -8.39
N THR A 24 -8.62 2.01 -8.87
CA THR A 24 -8.68 1.44 -10.22
C THR A 24 -9.13 -0.01 -10.17
N VAL A 25 -9.97 -0.42 -11.12
CA VAL A 25 -10.33 -1.82 -11.34
C VAL A 25 -10.01 -2.21 -12.77
N VAL A 26 -9.63 -3.47 -12.96
CA VAL A 26 -9.43 -4.09 -14.27
C VAL A 26 -10.50 -5.15 -14.43
N LEU A 27 -11.30 -5.00 -15.47
CA LEU A 27 -12.37 -5.92 -15.79
C LEU A 27 -11.99 -6.76 -17.01
N GLN A 28 -12.40 -8.02 -16.99
CA GLN A 28 -12.47 -8.85 -18.18
C GLN A 28 -13.59 -8.35 -19.10
N GLU A 29 -13.61 -8.81 -20.35
CA GLU A 29 -14.67 -8.46 -21.32
C GLU A 29 -16.07 -8.87 -20.83
N ASN A 30 -16.16 -9.92 -20.02
CA ASN A 30 -17.41 -10.40 -19.42
C ASN A 30 -17.83 -9.60 -18.16
N GLY A 31 -17.10 -8.55 -17.80
CA GLY A 31 -17.36 -7.70 -16.63
C GLY A 31 -16.83 -8.23 -15.29
N GLN A 32 -16.19 -9.40 -15.26
CA GLN A 32 -15.60 -9.93 -14.03
C GLN A 32 -14.30 -9.21 -13.65
N LEU A 33 -14.06 -9.05 -12.35
CA LEU A 33 -12.85 -8.41 -11.83
C LEU A 33 -11.62 -9.29 -12.06
N ALA A 34 -10.60 -8.74 -12.73
CA ALA A 34 -9.29 -9.38 -12.92
C ALA A 34 -8.23 -8.83 -11.95
N ALA A 35 -8.32 -7.53 -11.62
CA ALA A 35 -7.37 -6.86 -10.74
C ALA A 35 -7.97 -5.59 -10.13
N CYS A 36 -7.37 -5.13 -9.04
CA CYS A 36 -7.67 -3.82 -8.46
C CYS A 36 -6.41 -3.13 -7.93
N LEU A 37 -6.47 -1.80 -7.91
CA LEU A 37 -5.55 -0.93 -7.17
C LEU A 37 -6.42 -0.01 -6.32
N LEU A 38 -6.53 -0.32 -5.04
CA LEU A 38 -7.29 0.47 -4.08
C LEU A 38 -6.44 1.63 -3.59
N ALA A 39 -6.99 2.83 -3.69
CA ALA A 39 -6.32 4.06 -3.30
C ALA A 39 -7.21 4.93 -2.42
N SER A 40 -6.59 5.62 -1.47
CA SER A 40 -7.27 6.57 -0.60
C SER A 40 -6.62 7.95 -0.68
N VAL A 41 -7.22 8.91 0.01
CA VAL A 41 -6.66 10.25 0.19
C VAL A 41 -6.22 10.42 1.63
N TRP A 42 -4.96 10.82 1.83
CA TRP A 42 -4.45 11.20 3.13
C TRP A 42 -4.17 12.69 3.16
N ASN A 43 -4.57 13.37 4.23
CA ASN A 43 -4.19 14.76 4.46
C ASN A 43 -3.22 14.85 5.65
N ARG A 44 -2.25 15.75 5.54
CA ARG A 44 -1.21 15.98 6.56
C ARG A 44 -1.79 16.36 7.93
N LYS A 45 -2.97 16.97 7.93
CA LYS A 45 -3.67 17.42 9.15
C LYS A 45 -4.63 16.38 9.70
N ASP A 46 -4.87 15.28 8.99
CA ASP A 46 -5.74 14.22 9.48
C ASP A 46 -5.10 13.51 10.69
N PRO A 47 -5.90 13.01 11.64
CA PRO A 47 -5.38 12.15 12.70
C PRO A 47 -4.66 10.95 12.11
N LEU A 48 -3.46 10.65 12.62
CA LEU A 48 -2.62 9.54 12.14
C LEU A 48 -3.35 8.18 12.18
N ASN A 49 -4.25 8.00 13.15
CA ASN A 49 -4.95 6.75 13.41
C ASN A 49 -5.92 6.31 12.31
N ASN A 50 -6.23 7.18 11.32
CA ASN A 50 -7.18 6.85 10.24
C ASN A 50 -6.60 5.86 9.20
N ALA A 51 -5.29 5.63 9.22
CA ALA A 51 -4.57 4.78 8.28
C ALA A 51 -4.04 3.48 8.91
N ASP A 52 -4.29 3.26 10.19
CA ASP A 52 -3.71 2.15 10.93
C ASP A 52 -4.48 0.85 10.70
N PHE A 53 -3.74 -0.24 10.55
CA PHE A 53 -4.32 -1.59 10.55
C PHE A 53 -4.58 -2.04 11.98
N ASP A 54 -5.72 -2.70 12.18
CA ASP A 54 -6.03 -3.34 13.46
C ASP A 54 -5.11 -4.54 13.69
N SER A 55 -4.64 -4.66 14.94
CA SER A 55 -3.77 -5.75 15.39
C SER A 55 -4.33 -6.46 16.63
N GLU A 56 -5.58 -6.17 17.02
CA GLU A 56 -6.25 -6.90 18.08
C GLU A 56 -6.55 -8.34 17.64
N GLY A 57 -6.28 -9.30 18.53
CA GLY A 57 -6.58 -10.72 18.28
C GLY A 57 -5.70 -11.42 17.22
N VAL A 58 -4.73 -10.75 16.61
CA VAL A 58 -3.82 -11.39 15.64
C VAL A 58 -2.59 -12.04 16.29
N PRO A 59 -2.03 -13.12 15.71
CA PRO A 59 -0.78 -13.72 16.17
C PRO A 59 0.39 -12.72 16.23
N GLU A 60 1.38 -12.98 17.09
CA GLU A 60 2.49 -12.06 17.36
C GLU A 60 3.25 -11.63 16.10
N ASN A 61 3.55 -12.56 15.19
CA ASN A 61 4.23 -12.25 13.94
C ASN A 61 3.43 -11.27 13.06
N LEU A 62 2.11 -11.44 12.98
CA LEU A 62 1.24 -10.52 12.25
C LEU A 62 1.14 -9.17 12.95
N ARG A 63 1.08 -9.15 14.29
CA ARG A 63 1.07 -7.91 15.09
C ARG A 63 2.35 -7.10 14.89
N LEU A 64 3.52 -7.76 14.87
CA LEU A 64 4.80 -7.11 14.63
C LEU A 64 4.89 -6.54 13.20
N PHE A 65 4.38 -7.28 12.21
CA PHE A 65 4.29 -6.79 10.84
C PHE A 65 3.33 -5.59 10.69
N VAL A 66 2.14 -5.66 11.30
CA VAL A 66 1.17 -4.55 11.32
C VAL A 66 1.77 -3.31 11.97
N LYS A 67 2.44 -3.48 13.13
CA LYS A 67 3.15 -2.38 13.79
C LYS A 67 4.19 -1.75 12.88
N PHE A 68 4.99 -2.55 12.18
CA PHE A 68 5.99 -2.06 11.24
C PHE A 68 5.38 -1.21 10.11
N ILE A 69 4.22 -1.60 9.58
CA ILE A 69 3.50 -0.81 8.58
C ILE A 69 2.94 0.49 9.18
N ASN A 70 2.28 0.42 10.34
CA ASN A 70 1.72 1.61 11.02
C ASN A 70 2.84 2.61 11.42
N ASP A 71 4.02 2.12 11.80
CA ASP A 71 5.20 2.96 12.04
C ASP A 71 5.68 3.65 10.74
N ALA A 72 5.60 2.98 9.60
CA ALA A 72 5.88 3.60 8.30
C ALA A 72 4.85 4.68 7.94
N HIS A 73 3.56 4.42 8.20
CA HIS A 73 2.46 5.36 7.99
C HIS A 73 2.62 6.62 8.84
N SER A 74 2.81 6.47 10.15
CA SER A 74 2.93 7.59 11.10
C SER A 74 4.13 8.51 10.83
N ASN A 75 5.21 7.95 10.25
CA ASN A 75 6.41 8.70 9.91
C ASN A 75 6.41 9.27 8.48
N PHE A 76 5.44 8.92 7.63
CA PHE A 76 5.38 9.38 6.25
C PHE A 76 5.48 10.91 6.13
N TRP A 77 4.72 11.66 6.94
CA TRP A 77 4.70 13.12 6.86
C TRP A 77 6.01 13.79 7.30
N LYS A 78 6.87 13.08 8.05
CA LYS A 78 8.21 13.57 8.43
C LYS A 78 9.20 13.49 7.26
N ILE A 79 8.97 12.61 6.30
CA ILE A 79 9.85 12.37 5.15
C ILE A 79 9.27 12.88 3.83
N ALA A 80 7.95 13.10 3.76
CA ALA A 80 7.29 13.72 2.62
C ALA A 80 7.75 15.17 2.42
N PRO A 81 7.83 15.69 1.18
CA PRO A 81 8.20 17.08 0.93
C PRO A 81 7.37 18.08 1.76
N PRO A 82 7.97 19.14 2.32
CA PRO A 82 7.29 20.06 3.26
C PRO A 82 6.02 20.72 2.69
N GLY A 83 5.95 20.93 1.37
CA GLY A 83 4.79 21.52 0.70
C GLY A 83 3.64 20.55 0.41
N THR A 84 3.85 19.24 0.58
CA THR A 84 2.80 18.24 0.33
C THR A 84 1.78 18.24 1.47
N ASN A 85 0.55 18.67 1.20
CA ASN A 85 -0.54 18.71 2.18
C ASN A 85 -1.49 17.52 2.09
N SER A 86 -1.59 16.91 0.92
CA SER A 86 -2.45 15.76 0.65
C SER A 86 -1.75 14.81 -0.32
N VAL A 87 -2.05 13.52 -0.24
CA VAL A 87 -1.54 12.50 -1.16
C VAL A 87 -2.60 11.48 -1.53
N ILE A 88 -2.52 10.96 -2.75
CA ILE A 88 -3.22 9.72 -3.12
C ILE A 88 -2.33 8.57 -2.66
N HIS A 89 -2.78 7.84 -1.64
CA HIS A 89 -2.09 6.67 -1.13
C HIS A 89 -2.63 5.41 -1.81
N ARG A 90 -1.78 4.74 -2.59
CA ARG A 90 -2.11 3.46 -3.25
C ARG A 90 -1.81 2.32 -2.29
N GLU A 91 -2.86 1.74 -1.71
CA GLU A 91 -2.72 0.91 -0.51
C GLU A 91 -2.65 -0.58 -0.82
N ILE A 92 -3.52 -1.04 -1.73
CA ILE A 92 -3.65 -2.46 -2.05
C ILE A 92 -3.69 -2.60 -3.55
N GLY A 93 -2.67 -3.24 -4.12
CA GLY A 93 -2.68 -3.75 -5.48
C GLY A 93 -2.87 -5.26 -5.48
N SER A 94 -3.80 -5.78 -6.27
CA SER A 94 -4.04 -7.21 -6.40
C SER A 94 -4.39 -7.58 -7.83
N VAL A 95 -3.85 -8.70 -8.31
CA VAL A 95 -4.13 -9.30 -9.62
C VAL A 95 -4.47 -10.76 -9.38
N ALA A 96 -5.57 -11.24 -9.93
CA ALA A 96 -5.94 -12.64 -9.79
C ALA A 96 -4.85 -13.56 -10.38
N PRO A 97 -4.55 -14.72 -9.76
CA PRO A 97 -3.43 -15.59 -10.14
C PRO A 97 -3.34 -15.90 -11.65
N GLU A 98 -4.48 -16.16 -12.28
CA GLU A 98 -4.63 -16.47 -13.70
C GLU A 98 -4.27 -15.31 -14.64
N PHE A 99 -4.22 -14.07 -14.13
CA PHE A 99 -3.85 -12.87 -14.89
C PHE A 99 -2.49 -12.29 -14.49
N THR A 100 -1.74 -13.00 -13.64
CA THR A 100 -0.37 -12.61 -13.30
C THR A 100 0.56 -12.71 -14.52
N ARG A 101 1.70 -12.01 -14.47
CA ARG A 101 2.71 -11.96 -15.56
C ARG A 101 2.26 -11.32 -16.89
N LEU A 102 1.08 -10.70 -16.93
CA LEU A 102 0.57 -9.95 -18.09
C LEU A 102 0.87 -8.44 -18.02
N GLY A 103 1.68 -8.00 -17.05
CA GLY A 103 2.00 -6.58 -16.86
C GLY A 103 0.86 -5.73 -16.27
N ILE A 104 -0.24 -6.34 -15.84
CA ILE A 104 -1.42 -5.63 -15.28
C ILE A 104 -1.04 -4.81 -14.04
N ALA A 105 -0.33 -5.40 -13.08
CA ALA A 105 0.09 -4.70 -11.87
C ALA A 105 0.97 -3.48 -12.20
N THR A 106 1.96 -3.66 -13.09
CA THR A 106 2.81 -2.56 -13.58
C THR A 106 1.97 -1.46 -14.18
N LYS A 107 1.03 -1.81 -15.09
CA LYS A 107 0.17 -0.84 -15.76
C LYS A 107 -0.68 -0.07 -14.75
N MET A 108 -1.35 -0.72 -13.80
CA MET A 108 -2.13 -0.04 -12.75
C MET A 108 -1.28 0.94 -11.95
N VAL A 109 -0.06 0.56 -11.56
CA VAL A 109 0.85 1.44 -10.82
C VAL A 109 1.38 2.57 -11.69
N THR A 110 1.67 2.34 -12.97
CA THR A 110 2.24 3.37 -13.84
C THR A 110 1.20 4.15 -14.64
N THR A 111 -0.10 3.85 -14.50
CA THR A 111 -1.14 4.64 -15.16
C THR A 111 -1.04 6.09 -14.71
N ASN A 112 -1.01 6.99 -15.69
CA ASN A 112 -0.79 8.43 -15.55
C ASN A 112 0.58 8.82 -14.96
N LEU A 113 1.54 7.89 -14.93
CA LEU A 113 2.95 8.15 -14.59
C LEU A 113 3.83 8.02 -15.83
N THR A 114 4.74 8.98 -16.03
CA THR A 114 5.88 8.81 -16.94
C THR A 114 6.79 7.65 -16.52
N LYS A 115 7.60 7.15 -17.46
CA LYS A 115 8.63 6.10 -17.21
C LYS A 115 9.71 6.48 -16.17
N THR A 116 9.72 7.69 -15.63
CA THR A 116 10.55 8.02 -14.47
C THR A 116 9.99 7.36 -13.22
N ASN A 117 10.82 6.52 -12.60
CA ASN A 117 10.50 5.74 -11.41
C ASN A 117 9.92 6.60 -10.28
N LEU A 118 9.00 6.02 -9.52
CA LEU A 118 8.61 6.58 -8.23
C LEU A 118 9.87 6.80 -7.38
N LYS A 119 10.01 7.98 -6.76
CA LYS A 119 11.15 8.27 -5.91
C LYS A 119 10.99 7.49 -4.60
N CYS A 120 11.96 6.64 -4.29
CA CYS A 120 12.03 6.01 -2.97
C CYS A 120 12.40 7.07 -1.93
N LEU A 121 11.48 7.39 -1.02
CA LEU A 121 11.73 8.28 0.11
C LEU A 121 12.39 7.53 1.27
N LYS A 122 12.00 6.28 1.47
CA LYS A 122 12.50 5.44 2.56
C LYS A 122 12.42 3.97 2.18
N GLU A 123 13.49 3.25 2.47
CA GLU A 123 13.51 1.79 2.48
C GLU A 123 13.58 1.32 3.95
N LEU A 124 12.76 0.33 4.29
CA LEU A 124 12.65 -0.27 5.61
C LEU A 124 12.87 -1.78 5.45
N PRO A 125 14.01 -2.33 5.91
CA PRO A 125 14.31 -3.74 5.73
C PRO A 125 13.41 -4.62 6.60
N TYR A 126 12.93 -5.74 6.07
CA TYR A 126 12.10 -6.68 6.84
C TYR A 126 12.87 -7.40 7.95
N SER A 127 14.21 -7.47 7.86
CA SER A 127 15.07 -7.95 8.94
C SER A 127 15.00 -7.08 10.21
N ALA A 128 14.45 -5.86 10.12
CA ALA A 128 14.19 -5.04 11.30
C ALA A 128 12.96 -5.50 12.11
N ILE A 129 12.13 -6.39 11.54
CA ILE A 129 10.97 -6.95 12.23
C ILE A 129 11.45 -8.19 13.00
N VAL A 130 11.75 -7.99 14.28
CA VAL A 130 12.24 -9.05 15.18
C VAL A 130 11.28 -9.30 16.34
N ASP A 131 11.24 -10.54 16.83
CA ASP A 131 10.52 -10.90 18.05
C ASP A 131 11.25 -10.43 19.31
N SER A 132 10.68 -10.70 20.48
CA SER A 132 11.28 -10.37 21.78
C SER A 132 12.65 -11.03 22.05
N ASN A 133 12.99 -12.09 21.31
CA ASN A 133 14.27 -12.79 21.40
C ASN A 133 15.27 -12.33 20.34
N GLY A 134 14.90 -11.39 19.47
CA GLY A 134 15.74 -10.89 18.38
C GLY A 134 15.70 -11.73 17.11
N ASN A 135 14.77 -12.69 16.98
CA ASN A 135 14.63 -13.49 15.76
C ASN A 135 13.80 -12.73 14.71
N GLU A 136 14.23 -12.75 13.45
CA GLU A 136 13.44 -12.24 12.33
C GLU A 136 12.11 -12.99 12.18
N VAL A 137 11.00 -12.25 12.15
CA VAL A 137 9.65 -12.84 12.08
C VAL A 137 9.08 -12.90 10.67
N LEU A 138 9.65 -12.16 9.72
CA LEU A 138 9.18 -12.11 8.34
C LEU A 138 10.29 -12.55 7.38
N LYS A 139 10.10 -13.71 6.74
CA LYS A 139 10.97 -14.24 5.68
C LYS A 139 10.12 -14.50 4.45
N LEU A 140 10.41 -13.78 3.39
CA LEU A 140 9.68 -13.87 2.13
C LEU A 140 10.42 -14.82 1.18
N ASP A 141 9.67 -15.61 0.41
CA ASP A 141 10.18 -16.62 -0.52
C ASP A 141 10.35 -16.10 -1.95
N ASP A 142 9.89 -14.89 -2.23
CA ASP A 142 9.94 -14.22 -3.53
C ASP A 142 11.18 -13.33 -3.74
N GLY A 143 12.09 -13.29 -2.75
CA GLY A 143 13.29 -12.45 -2.76
C GLY A 143 13.06 -11.00 -2.34
N THR A 144 11.84 -10.62 -1.93
CA THR A 144 11.56 -9.29 -1.40
C THR A 144 12.20 -9.12 -0.02
N THR A 145 12.99 -8.06 0.16
CA THR A 145 13.78 -7.83 1.40
C THR A 145 13.35 -6.61 2.21
N ALA A 146 12.54 -5.71 1.65
CA ALA A 146 12.20 -4.46 2.29
C ALA A 146 10.85 -3.89 1.84
N LEU A 147 10.24 -3.11 2.72
CA LEU A 147 9.16 -2.17 2.41
C LEU A 147 9.77 -0.88 1.87
N ARG A 148 9.19 -0.33 0.79
CA ARG A 148 9.62 0.94 0.20
C ARG A 148 8.49 1.95 0.18
N LEU A 149 8.70 3.09 0.83
CA LEU A 149 7.83 4.26 0.73
C LEU A 149 8.23 5.05 -0.51
N ASN A 150 7.39 4.95 -1.54
CA ASN A 150 7.58 5.57 -2.83
C ASN A 150 6.68 6.80 -2.97
N PHE A 151 7.21 7.88 -3.52
CA PHE A 151 6.50 9.14 -3.68
C PHE A 151 6.74 9.75 -5.06
N LYS A 152 5.73 10.44 -5.57
CA LYS A 152 5.83 11.26 -6.77
C LYS A 152 4.90 12.48 -6.63
N PRO A 153 5.42 13.71 -6.82
CA PRO A 153 4.59 14.91 -6.90
C PRO A 153 3.60 14.82 -8.06
N ILE A 154 2.40 15.38 -7.90
CA ILE A 154 1.36 15.36 -8.95
C ILE A 154 1.78 16.22 -10.16
N GLU A 155 2.60 17.24 -9.93
CA GLU A 155 3.14 18.15 -10.94
C GLU A 155 4.08 17.43 -11.93
N GLU A 156 4.56 16.24 -11.56
CA GLU A 156 5.40 15.38 -12.42
C GLU A 156 4.58 14.33 -13.20
N PHE A 157 3.24 14.40 -13.14
CA PHE A 157 2.36 13.54 -13.93
C PHE A 157 2.12 14.18 -15.31
N GLU A 158 2.14 13.34 -16.35
CA GLU A 158 1.75 13.75 -17.70
C GLU A 158 0.29 13.34 -17.94
N ASN A 159 -0.47 14.17 -18.67
CA ASN A 159 -1.86 13.88 -19.05
C ASN A 159 -2.79 13.69 -17.83
N LEU A 160 -2.70 14.60 -16.86
CA LEU A 160 -3.76 14.71 -15.86
C LEU A 160 -5.10 14.97 -16.59
N PRO A 161 -6.19 14.30 -16.19
CA PRO A 161 -7.51 14.63 -16.71
C PRO A 161 -7.82 16.11 -16.43
N ASP A 162 -8.45 16.80 -17.39
CA ASP A 162 -8.99 18.15 -17.21
C ASP A 162 -10.01 18.22 -16.06
#